data_AF-A0A419EPR0-F1
#
_entry.id   AF-A0A419EPR0-F1
#
_cell.length_a   1.000
_cell.length_b   1.000
_cell.length_c   1.000
_cell.angle_alpha   90.00
_cell.angle_beta   90.00
_cell.angle_gamma   90.00
#
_symmetry.space_group_name_H-M   'P 1'
#
loop_
_entity.id
_entity.type
_entity.pdbx_description
1 polymer ?
#
loop_
_entity_poly.entity_id
_entity_poly.type
_entity_poly.pdbx_seq_one_letter_code
_entity_poly.pdbx_strand_id
1 'polypeptide(L)'
;MSKTMMMMDSARTNVDFVNLSNAFERIAKAEKSKWIPYYYAAECQIMASFMDSVNGKKDSYLDKADIYLTIADSLQPNDSEIYTLKGFSAQMRMVVNPMQRWQKYGELSNSLFEKAKELNPDNPRPDYLVGQALLYTPEAFGGGKKNALPVLKQSQEKYKKFKPETSISPNWGGSILNNLLKSLEEDSTKTGTSK
;
A
#
# COMPACT_ATOMS: atom_id res chain seq x y z
N MET A 1 -16.90 12.14 4.02
CA MET A 1 -16.07 10.95 3.75
C MET A 1 -16.11 10.53 2.28
N SER A 2 -17.25 10.04 1.74
CA SER A 2 -17.33 9.47 0.38
C SER A 2 -16.88 10.40 -0.74
N LYS A 3 -17.23 11.71 -0.67
CA LYS A 3 -16.75 12.71 -1.63
C LYS A 3 -15.22 12.79 -1.70
N THR A 4 -14.55 12.74 -0.55
CA THR A 4 -13.08 12.79 -0.47
C THR A 4 -12.46 11.52 -1.05
N MET A 5 -13.07 10.35 -0.80
CA MET A 5 -12.62 9.07 -1.37
C MET A 5 -12.67 9.07 -2.90
N MET A 6 -13.76 9.56 -3.50
CA MET A 6 -13.86 9.66 -4.97
C MET A 6 -12.78 10.56 -5.59
N MET A 7 -12.29 11.57 -4.87
CA MET A 7 -11.22 12.44 -5.37
C MET A 7 -9.87 11.73 -5.43
N MET A 8 -9.66 10.66 -4.65
CA MET A 8 -8.41 9.87 -4.68
C MET A 8 -8.16 9.25 -6.06
N ASP A 9 -9.22 8.84 -6.77
CA ASP A 9 -9.12 8.23 -8.11
C ASP A 9 -8.52 9.20 -9.15
N SER A 10 -8.59 10.50 -8.88
CA SER A 10 -8.07 11.57 -9.74
C SER A 10 -6.74 12.17 -9.28
N ALA A 11 -6.23 11.80 -8.10
CA ALA A 11 -4.96 12.31 -7.58
C ALA A 11 -3.78 11.78 -8.41
N ARG A 12 -2.85 12.68 -8.78
CA ARG A 12 -1.69 12.33 -9.63
C ARG A 12 -0.37 12.83 -9.10
N THR A 13 -0.37 13.71 -8.11
CA THR A 13 0.83 14.32 -7.56
C THR A 13 0.91 14.14 -6.04
N ASN A 14 2.11 14.25 -5.49
CA ASN A 14 2.32 14.31 -4.05
C ASN A 14 1.48 15.42 -3.39
N VAL A 15 1.32 16.57 -4.05
CA VAL A 15 0.50 17.69 -3.56
C VAL A 15 -0.98 17.31 -3.49
N ASP A 16 -1.51 16.62 -4.50
CA ASP A 16 -2.91 16.14 -4.48
C ASP A 16 -3.15 15.23 -3.28
N PHE A 17 -2.24 14.27 -3.06
CA PHE A 17 -2.33 13.33 -1.95
C PHE A 17 -2.17 14.02 -0.59
N VAL A 18 -1.30 15.01 -0.45
CA VAL A 18 -1.20 15.82 0.78
C VAL A 18 -2.50 16.58 1.05
N ASN A 19 -3.11 17.18 0.01
CA ASN A 19 -4.37 17.89 0.15
C ASN A 19 -5.51 16.95 0.58
N LEU A 20 -5.56 15.74 0.02
CA LEU A 20 -6.53 14.71 0.41
C LEU A 20 -6.29 14.21 1.84
N SER A 21 -5.04 13.99 2.23
CA SER A 21 -4.68 13.63 3.61
C SER A 21 -5.18 14.69 4.61
N ASN A 22 -4.94 15.97 4.32
CA ASN A 22 -5.44 17.07 5.15
C ASN A 22 -6.97 17.11 5.21
N ALA A 23 -7.67 16.74 4.13
CA ALA A 23 -9.12 16.66 4.12
C ALA A 23 -9.64 15.51 4.98
N PHE A 24 -9.00 14.33 4.91
CA PHE A 24 -9.31 13.20 5.79
C PHE A 24 -8.99 13.51 7.26
N GLU A 25 -7.89 14.19 7.55
CA GLU A 25 -7.55 14.61 8.91
C GLU A 25 -8.61 15.54 9.51
N ARG A 26 -9.15 16.50 8.73
CA ARG A 26 -10.27 17.34 9.18
C ARG A 26 -11.51 16.52 9.52
N ILE A 27 -11.83 15.52 8.71
CA ILE A 27 -12.94 14.59 8.99
C ILE A 27 -12.64 13.78 10.26
N ALA A 28 -11.42 13.26 10.40
CA ALA A 28 -10.98 12.47 11.55
C ALA A 28 -11.08 13.27 12.86
N LYS A 29 -10.70 14.55 12.82
CA LYS A 29 -10.80 15.47 13.97
C LYS A 29 -12.24 15.78 14.37
N ALA A 30 -13.20 15.72 13.44
CA ALA A 30 -14.62 15.84 13.73
C ALA A 30 -15.21 14.50 14.23
N GLU A 31 -14.76 13.39 13.66
CA GLU A 31 -15.23 12.02 13.91
C GLU A 31 -14.21 11.23 14.75
N LYS A 32 -13.82 11.77 15.90
CA LYS A 32 -12.63 11.32 16.66
C LYS A 32 -12.61 9.84 17.06
N SER A 33 -13.77 9.19 17.11
CA SER A 33 -13.90 7.77 17.45
C SER A 33 -13.85 6.85 16.23
N LYS A 34 -13.62 7.37 15.02
CA LYS A 34 -13.61 6.60 13.78
C LYS A 34 -12.18 6.47 13.27
N TRP A 35 -11.72 5.22 13.11
CA TRP A 35 -10.37 4.92 12.62
C TRP A 35 -10.22 5.15 11.11
N ILE A 36 -11.29 4.93 10.32
CA ILE A 36 -11.25 4.96 8.85
C ILE A 36 -10.74 6.29 8.27
N PRO A 37 -11.17 7.49 8.76
CA PRO A 37 -10.59 8.75 8.28
C PRO A 37 -9.08 8.86 8.54
N TYR A 38 -8.58 8.36 9.67
CA TYR A 38 -7.14 8.33 9.94
C TYR A 38 -6.41 7.34 9.02
N TYR A 39 -7.01 6.18 8.72
CA TYR A 39 -6.49 5.22 7.75
C TYR A 39 -6.28 5.87 6.37
N TYR A 40 -7.30 6.55 5.82
CA TYR A 40 -7.16 7.18 4.51
C TYR A 40 -6.23 8.40 4.53
N ALA A 41 -6.17 9.13 5.65
CA ALA A 41 -5.18 10.18 5.83
C ALA A 41 -3.74 9.62 5.74
N ALA A 42 -3.50 8.46 6.35
CA ALA A 42 -2.22 7.76 6.27
C ALA A 42 -1.92 7.22 4.86
N GLU A 43 -2.88 6.55 4.23
CA GLU A 43 -2.74 6.04 2.86
C GLU A 43 -2.32 7.16 1.91
N CYS A 44 -2.97 8.31 1.99
CA CYS A 44 -2.63 9.49 1.20
C CYS A 44 -1.21 9.99 1.48
N GLN A 45 -0.73 10.01 2.73
CA GLN A 45 0.66 10.39 3.01
C GLN A 45 1.68 9.38 2.45
N ILE A 46 1.38 8.08 2.53
CA ILE A 46 2.23 7.04 1.94
C ILE A 46 2.29 7.22 0.42
N MET A 47 1.15 7.47 -0.23
CA MET A 47 1.09 7.76 -1.66
C MET A 47 1.81 9.07 -2.02
N ALA A 48 1.74 10.11 -1.17
CA ALA A 48 2.52 11.32 -1.36
C ALA A 48 4.03 11.04 -1.33
N SER A 49 4.50 10.19 -0.40
CA SER A 49 5.90 9.72 -0.36
C SER A 49 6.30 8.94 -1.61
N PHE A 50 5.41 8.08 -2.10
CA PHE A 50 5.62 7.32 -3.33
C PHE A 50 5.77 8.24 -4.55
N MET A 51 4.87 9.23 -4.70
CA MET A 51 4.83 10.13 -5.86
C MET A 51 5.89 11.24 -5.83
N ASP A 52 6.44 11.60 -4.67
CA ASP A 52 7.46 12.65 -4.59
C ASP A 52 8.80 12.15 -5.15
N SER A 53 9.37 12.87 -6.10
CA SER A 53 10.69 12.57 -6.66
C SER A 53 11.84 13.09 -5.77
N VAL A 54 11.55 13.95 -4.79
CA VAL A 54 12.53 14.54 -3.87
C VAL A 54 12.71 13.63 -2.64
N ASN A 55 13.75 12.80 -2.66
CA ASN A 55 14.04 11.84 -1.57
C ASN A 55 14.07 12.47 -0.17
N GLY A 56 14.60 13.69 -0.02
CA GLY A 56 14.69 14.37 1.27
C GLY A 56 13.35 14.71 1.94
N LYS A 57 12.23 14.62 1.21
CA LYS A 57 10.88 14.87 1.75
C LYS A 57 10.11 13.59 2.05
N LYS A 58 10.50 12.47 1.45
CA LYS A 58 9.75 11.19 1.52
C LYS A 58 9.50 10.73 2.95
N ASP A 59 10.51 10.81 3.82
CA ASP A 59 10.37 10.41 5.24
C ASP A 59 9.36 11.30 5.99
N SER A 60 9.29 12.60 5.69
CA SER A 60 8.37 13.51 6.39
C SER A 60 6.88 13.21 6.14
N TYR A 61 6.55 12.68 4.96
CA TYR A 61 5.20 12.18 4.70
C TYR A 61 4.93 10.90 5.49
N LEU A 62 5.91 9.98 5.54
CA LEU A 62 5.81 8.71 6.26
C LEU A 62 5.71 8.94 7.78
N ASP A 63 6.39 9.96 8.32
CA ASP A 63 6.24 10.36 9.73
C ASP A 63 4.79 10.77 10.04
N LYS A 64 4.14 11.51 9.14
CA LYS A 64 2.71 11.85 9.28
C LYS A 64 1.81 10.63 9.13
N ALA A 65 2.11 9.74 8.18
CA ALA A 65 1.38 8.49 8.02
C ALA A 65 1.40 7.66 9.31
N ASP A 66 2.57 7.51 9.93
CA ASP A 66 2.77 6.73 11.15
C ASP A 66 2.00 7.33 12.33
N ILE A 67 1.90 8.65 12.44
CA ILE A 67 1.04 9.32 13.44
C ILE A 67 -0.42 8.93 13.24
N TYR A 68 -0.95 9.03 12.02
CA TYR A 68 -2.33 8.68 11.75
C TYR A 68 -2.60 7.18 11.94
N LEU A 69 -1.67 6.30 11.56
CA LEU A 69 -1.78 4.86 11.78
C LEU A 69 -1.74 4.48 13.25
N THR A 70 -0.95 5.18 14.06
CA THR A 70 -0.94 5.00 15.53
C THR A 70 -2.31 5.33 16.12
N ILE A 71 -2.94 6.44 15.68
CA ILE A 71 -4.28 6.82 16.13
C ILE A 71 -5.31 5.80 15.64
N ALA A 72 -5.28 5.42 14.36
CA ALA A 72 -6.21 4.44 13.80
C ALA A 72 -6.15 3.10 14.56
N ASP A 73 -4.93 2.60 14.83
CA ASP A 73 -4.71 1.35 15.56
C ASP A 73 -5.19 1.42 17.01
N SER A 74 -5.09 2.58 17.66
CA SER A 74 -5.64 2.77 19.01
C SER A 74 -7.18 2.73 19.04
N LEU A 75 -7.83 3.12 17.95
CA LEU A 75 -9.29 3.14 17.80
C LEU A 75 -9.84 1.79 17.30
N GLN A 76 -9.03 1.06 16.52
CA GLN A 76 -9.35 -0.25 15.96
C GLN A 76 -8.11 -1.15 16.04
N PRO A 77 -7.81 -1.72 17.22
CA PRO A 77 -6.65 -2.58 17.38
C PRO A 77 -6.83 -3.90 16.62
N ASN A 78 -5.71 -4.50 16.23
CA ASN A 78 -5.68 -5.80 15.55
C ASN A 78 -6.44 -5.81 14.20
N ASP A 79 -6.40 -4.71 13.47
CA ASP A 79 -7.04 -4.59 12.16
C ASP A 79 -6.07 -4.86 11.00
N SER A 80 -6.40 -5.83 10.15
CA SER A 80 -5.55 -6.23 9.02
C SER A 80 -5.23 -5.08 8.06
N GLU A 81 -6.17 -4.17 7.80
CA GLU A 81 -5.94 -3.03 6.91
C GLU A 81 -4.93 -2.07 7.51
N ILE A 82 -5.03 -1.77 8.80
CA ILE A 82 -4.09 -0.89 9.48
C ILE A 82 -2.68 -1.48 9.49
N TYR A 83 -2.53 -2.78 9.80
CA TYR A 83 -1.24 -3.46 9.73
C TYR A 83 -0.68 -3.50 8.30
N THR A 84 -1.56 -3.62 7.29
CA THR A 84 -1.16 -3.50 5.87
C THR A 84 -0.53 -2.13 5.59
N LEU A 85 -1.16 -1.02 6.00
CA LEU A 85 -0.58 0.31 5.76
C LEU A 85 0.68 0.59 6.60
N LYS A 86 0.79 0.04 7.81
CA LYS A 86 2.05 0.09 8.58
C LYS A 86 3.18 -0.61 7.81
N GLY A 87 2.89 -1.80 7.27
CA GLY A 87 3.84 -2.54 6.43
C GLY A 87 4.22 -1.77 5.16
N PHE A 88 3.26 -1.10 4.53
CA PHE A 88 3.50 -0.25 3.36
C PHE A 88 4.35 0.99 3.69
N SER A 89 4.07 1.67 4.82
CA SER A 89 4.88 2.78 5.31
C SER A 89 6.34 2.35 5.52
N ALA A 90 6.56 1.21 6.19
CA ALA A 90 7.91 0.64 6.37
C ALA A 90 8.60 0.31 5.03
N GLN A 91 7.86 -0.29 4.09
CA GLN A 91 8.37 -0.57 2.74
C GLN A 91 8.80 0.72 2.03
N MET A 92 8.01 1.79 2.12
CA MET A 92 8.36 3.08 1.54
C MET A 92 9.60 3.70 2.19
N ARG A 93 9.78 3.55 3.52
CA ARG A 93 11.01 3.99 4.21
C ARG A 93 12.25 3.23 3.74
N MET A 94 12.11 1.94 3.41
CA MET A 94 13.18 1.16 2.79
C MET A 94 13.57 1.72 1.42
N VAL A 95 12.58 2.03 0.57
CA VAL A 95 12.79 2.54 -0.79
C VAL A 95 13.53 3.88 -0.82
N VAL A 96 13.44 4.71 0.23
CA VAL A 96 14.18 5.98 0.33
C VAL A 96 15.70 5.78 0.28
N ASN A 97 16.23 4.73 0.93
CA ASN A 97 17.66 4.41 0.91
C ASN A 97 17.86 2.89 1.09
N PRO A 98 17.62 2.08 0.04
CA PRO A 98 17.56 0.63 0.17
C PRO A 98 18.83 0.02 0.75
N MET A 99 20.01 0.51 0.32
CA MET A 99 21.30 -0.03 0.76
C MET A 99 21.51 0.07 2.27
N GLN A 100 21.04 1.15 2.90
CA GLN A 100 21.23 1.37 4.34
C GLN A 100 20.03 0.91 5.18
N ARG A 101 18.86 0.75 4.55
CA ARG A 101 17.58 0.59 5.26
C ARG A 101 16.92 -0.77 5.10
N TRP A 102 17.40 -1.62 4.18
CA TRP A 102 16.77 -2.92 3.90
C TRP A 102 16.67 -3.83 5.12
N GLN A 103 17.70 -3.91 5.98
CA GLN A 103 17.67 -4.79 7.16
C GLN A 103 16.53 -4.39 8.08
N LYS A 104 16.53 -3.13 8.54
CA LYS A 104 15.53 -2.63 9.48
C LYS A 104 14.12 -2.63 8.89
N TYR A 105 13.95 -1.98 7.74
CA TYR A 105 12.61 -1.71 7.21
C TYR A 105 12.06 -2.85 6.36
N GLY A 106 12.92 -3.69 5.77
CA GLY A 106 12.49 -4.92 5.10
C GLY A 106 11.94 -5.94 6.11
N GLU A 107 12.66 -6.21 7.19
CA GLU A 107 12.19 -7.09 8.27
C GLU A 107 10.90 -6.56 8.91
N LEU A 108 10.86 -5.26 9.23
CA LEU A 108 9.68 -4.63 9.80
C LEU A 108 8.47 -4.73 8.86
N SER A 109 8.65 -4.37 7.58
CA SER A 109 7.57 -4.44 6.58
C SER A 109 7.01 -5.85 6.45
N ASN A 110 7.89 -6.86 6.35
CA ASN A 110 7.49 -8.26 6.26
C ASN A 110 6.71 -8.71 7.51
N SER A 111 7.20 -8.39 8.71
CA SER A 111 6.51 -8.76 9.95
C SER A 111 5.10 -8.17 10.05
N LEU A 112 4.92 -6.93 9.57
CA LEU A 112 3.63 -6.24 9.57
C LEU A 112 2.68 -6.83 8.54
N PHE A 113 3.18 -7.22 7.36
CA PHE A 113 2.37 -7.90 6.35
C PHE A 113 1.98 -9.31 6.79
N GLU A 114 2.88 -10.08 7.41
CA GLU A 114 2.51 -11.38 8.00
C GLU A 114 1.47 -11.20 9.10
N LYS A 115 1.63 -10.20 9.96
CA LYS A 115 0.61 -9.89 10.97
C LYS A 115 -0.75 -9.55 10.35
N ALA A 116 -0.78 -8.77 9.28
CA ALA A 116 -2.02 -8.47 8.56
C ALA A 116 -2.67 -9.76 8.01
N LYS A 117 -1.88 -10.64 7.38
CA LYS A 117 -2.37 -11.93 6.86
C LYS A 117 -2.88 -12.87 7.96
N GLU A 118 -2.24 -12.89 9.13
CA GLU A 118 -2.74 -13.64 10.30
C GLU A 118 -4.09 -13.12 10.78
N LEU A 119 -4.25 -11.80 10.84
CA LEU A 119 -5.48 -11.14 11.30
C LEU A 119 -6.64 -11.32 10.31
N ASN A 120 -6.35 -11.26 9.01
CA ASN A 120 -7.33 -11.52 7.97
C ASN A 120 -6.65 -12.20 6.76
N PRO A 121 -6.73 -13.54 6.66
CA PRO A 121 -6.18 -14.28 5.52
C PRO A 121 -6.80 -13.90 4.17
N ASP A 122 -8.00 -13.35 4.16
CA ASP A 122 -8.71 -12.93 2.95
C ASP A 122 -8.40 -11.48 2.53
N ASN A 123 -7.65 -10.72 3.34
CA ASN A 123 -7.19 -9.39 2.93
C ASN A 123 -6.22 -9.54 1.74
N PRO A 124 -6.55 -8.94 0.57
CA PRO A 124 -5.74 -9.09 -0.64
C PRO A 124 -4.50 -8.19 -0.66
N ARG A 125 -4.49 -7.10 0.10
CA ARG A 125 -3.49 -6.01 -0.01
C ARG A 125 -2.09 -6.37 0.48
N PRO A 126 -1.89 -7.14 1.57
CA PRO A 126 -0.56 -7.60 1.97
C PRO A 126 0.15 -8.35 0.83
N ASP A 127 -0.53 -9.31 0.20
CA ASP A 127 0.06 -10.08 -0.89
C ASP A 127 0.27 -9.21 -2.15
N TYR A 128 -0.62 -8.25 -2.41
CA TYR A 128 -0.41 -7.29 -3.49
C TYR A 128 0.89 -6.49 -3.30
N LEU A 129 1.09 -5.90 -2.12
CA LEU A 129 2.27 -5.09 -1.82
C LEU A 129 3.56 -5.91 -1.76
N VAL A 130 3.49 -7.13 -1.21
CA VAL A 130 4.64 -8.07 -1.22
C VAL A 130 4.97 -8.47 -2.65
N GLY A 131 3.98 -8.84 -3.46
CA GLY A 131 4.17 -9.22 -4.86
C GLY A 131 4.74 -8.06 -5.69
N GLN A 132 4.27 -6.83 -5.46
CA GLN A 132 4.79 -5.65 -6.13
C GLN A 132 6.27 -5.39 -5.74
N ALA A 133 6.62 -5.50 -4.46
CA ALA A 133 8.01 -5.34 -4.05
C ALA A 133 8.93 -6.43 -4.58
N LEU A 134 8.47 -7.68 -4.63
CA LEU A 134 9.21 -8.78 -5.25
C LEU A 134 9.48 -8.49 -6.73
N LEU A 135 8.49 -7.95 -7.45
CA LEU A 135 8.63 -7.66 -8.87
C LEU A 135 9.77 -6.68 -9.16
N TYR A 136 9.93 -5.67 -8.31
CA TYR A 136 10.95 -4.62 -8.46
C TYR A 136 12.25 -4.92 -7.70
N THR A 137 12.29 -5.97 -6.89
CA THR A 137 13.53 -6.47 -6.30
C THR A 137 14.35 -7.19 -7.39
N PRO A 138 15.66 -6.93 -7.52
CA PRO A 138 16.48 -7.62 -8.51
C PRO A 138 16.48 -9.14 -8.31
N GLU A 139 16.58 -9.90 -9.41
CA GLU A 139 16.60 -11.37 -9.36
C GLU A 139 17.74 -11.94 -8.49
N ALA A 140 18.89 -11.25 -8.48
CA ALA A 140 20.04 -11.61 -7.64
C ALA A 140 19.74 -11.59 -6.13
N PHE A 141 18.68 -10.89 -5.71
CA PHE A 141 18.19 -10.82 -4.34
C PHE A 141 16.89 -11.59 -4.14
N GLY A 142 16.55 -12.50 -5.06
CA GLY A 142 15.35 -13.34 -4.97
C GLY A 142 14.07 -12.64 -5.43
N GLY A 143 14.16 -11.47 -6.07
CA GLY A 143 13.01 -10.80 -6.67
C GLY A 143 12.73 -11.23 -8.11
N GLY A 144 12.17 -10.30 -8.88
CA GLY A 144 11.85 -10.45 -10.29
C GLY A 144 10.50 -11.10 -10.57
N LYS A 145 10.12 -11.07 -11.85
CA LYS A 145 8.81 -11.50 -12.34
C LYS A 145 8.44 -12.93 -11.94
N LYS A 146 9.40 -13.85 -12.02
CA LYS A 146 9.19 -15.28 -11.70
C LYS A 146 8.67 -15.47 -10.26
N ASN A 147 9.24 -14.74 -9.31
CA ASN A 147 8.90 -14.87 -7.88
C ASN A 147 7.70 -13.98 -7.49
N ALA A 148 7.50 -12.87 -8.21
CA ALA A 148 6.36 -11.97 -7.98
C ALA A 148 5.02 -12.55 -8.46
N LEU A 149 4.99 -13.21 -9.63
CA LEU A 149 3.75 -13.66 -10.27
C LEU A 149 2.86 -14.56 -9.40
N PRO A 150 3.38 -15.59 -8.69
CA PRO A 150 2.55 -16.43 -7.82
C PRO A 150 1.86 -15.62 -6.72
N VAL A 151 2.58 -14.68 -6.09
CA VAL A 151 2.06 -13.84 -5.00
C VAL A 151 1.01 -12.85 -5.53
N LEU A 152 1.29 -12.20 -6.67
CA LEU A 152 0.34 -11.29 -7.32
C LEU A 152 -0.94 -12.01 -7.76
N LYS A 153 -0.84 -13.24 -8.29
CA LYS A 153 -2.01 -14.05 -8.65
C LYS A 153 -2.80 -14.50 -7.42
N GLN A 154 -2.15 -14.86 -6.33
CA GLN A 154 -2.82 -15.14 -5.06
C GLN A 154 -3.61 -13.93 -4.57
N SER A 155 -3.00 -12.74 -4.60
CA SER A 155 -3.69 -11.48 -4.27
C SER A 155 -4.89 -11.23 -5.19
N GLN A 156 -4.76 -11.51 -6.49
CA GLN A 156 -5.85 -11.36 -7.46
C GLN A 156 -7.04 -12.26 -7.11
N GLU A 157 -6.80 -13.52 -6.74
CA GLU A 157 -7.85 -14.44 -6.30
C GLU A 157 -8.55 -13.96 -5.01
N LYS A 158 -7.80 -13.34 -4.09
CA LYS A 158 -8.39 -12.71 -2.90
C LYS A 158 -9.25 -11.51 -3.29
N TYR A 159 -8.79 -10.62 -4.18
CA TYR A 159 -9.58 -9.49 -4.67
C TYR A 159 -10.89 -9.92 -5.36
N LYS A 160 -10.93 -11.05 -6.06
CA LYS A 160 -12.17 -11.58 -6.67
C LYS A 160 -13.24 -11.93 -5.64
N LYS A 161 -12.83 -12.28 -4.41
CA LYS A 161 -13.71 -12.69 -3.31
C LYS A 161 -13.94 -11.57 -2.29
N PHE A 162 -13.03 -10.60 -2.23
CA PHE A 162 -13.05 -9.51 -1.27
C PHE A 162 -14.31 -8.65 -1.44
N LYS A 163 -15.01 -8.44 -0.32
CA LYS A 163 -16.17 -7.54 -0.24
C LYS A 163 -15.89 -6.52 0.86
N PRO A 164 -15.82 -5.22 0.54
CA PRO A 164 -15.73 -4.19 1.57
C PRO A 164 -16.90 -4.32 2.54
N GLU A 165 -16.63 -4.28 3.85
CA GLU A 165 -17.67 -4.39 4.89
C GLU A 165 -18.70 -3.26 4.79
N THR A 166 -18.22 -2.06 4.43
CA THR A 166 -19.03 -0.86 4.25
C THR A 166 -18.62 -0.11 2.99
N SER A 167 -19.44 0.87 2.58
CA SER A 167 -19.14 1.74 1.44
C SER A 167 -17.91 2.64 1.64
N ILE A 168 -17.41 2.74 2.87
CA ILE A 168 -16.20 3.50 3.22
C ILE A 168 -15.05 2.59 3.67
N SER A 169 -15.23 1.27 3.63
CA SER A 169 -14.14 0.34 3.93
C SER A 169 -13.12 0.35 2.78
N PRO A 170 -11.83 0.08 3.05
CA PRO A 170 -10.79 0.07 2.04
C PRO A 170 -11.13 -0.84 0.85
N ASN A 171 -11.01 -0.31 -0.38
CA ASN A 171 -11.27 -1.04 -1.62
C ASN A 171 -10.25 -0.74 -2.74
N TRP A 172 -9.06 -0.24 -2.38
CA TRP A 172 -7.99 0.07 -3.35
C TRP A 172 -7.21 -1.18 -3.77
N GLY A 173 -6.38 -1.04 -4.81
CA GLY A 173 -5.37 -2.01 -5.23
C GLY A 173 -5.81 -3.02 -6.29
N GLY A 174 -7.07 -3.48 -6.27
CA GLY A 174 -7.54 -4.53 -7.20
C GLY A 174 -7.41 -4.17 -8.69
N SER A 175 -7.85 -2.96 -9.08
CA SER A 175 -7.71 -2.48 -10.47
C SER A 175 -6.24 -2.33 -10.88
N ILE A 176 -5.40 -1.81 -9.98
CA ILE A 176 -3.97 -1.61 -10.22
C ILE A 176 -3.27 -2.96 -10.42
N LEU A 177 -3.55 -3.94 -9.56
CA LEU A 177 -3.04 -5.30 -9.67
C LEU A 177 -3.44 -5.96 -11.00
N ASN A 178 -4.71 -5.83 -11.41
CA ASN A 178 -5.18 -6.43 -12.66
C ASN A 178 -4.47 -5.83 -13.88
N ASN A 179 -4.27 -4.50 -13.90
CA ASN A 179 -3.53 -3.84 -14.96
C ASN A 179 -2.04 -4.26 -14.98
N LEU A 180 -1.43 -4.39 -13.79
CA LEU A 180 -0.05 -4.87 -13.66
C LEU A 180 0.10 -6.31 -14.19
N LEU A 181 -0.80 -7.21 -13.81
CA LEU A 181 -0.76 -8.60 -14.30
C LEU A 181 -0.92 -8.66 -15.82
N LYS A 182 -1.82 -7.85 -16.39
CA LYS A 182 -2.00 -7.75 -17.85
C LYS A 182 -0.72 -7.27 -18.55
N SER A 183 -0.06 -6.22 -18.05
CA SER A 183 1.18 -5.73 -18.66
C SER A 183 2.29 -6.77 -18.58
N LEU A 184 2.38 -7.51 -17.48
CA LEU A 184 3.33 -8.60 -17.34
C LEU A 184 3.07 -9.74 -18.34
N GLU A 185 1.83 -10.05 -18.66
CA GLU A 185 1.50 -11.05 -19.69
C GLU A 185 1.89 -10.57 -21.10
N GLU A 186 1.59 -9.32 -21.43
CA GLU A 186 1.95 -8.70 -22.72
C GLU A 186 3.47 -8.68 -22.94
N ASP A 187 4.26 -8.34 -21.93
CA ASP A 187 5.73 -8.34 -22.04
C ASP A 187 6.30 -9.75 -22.28
N SER A 188 5.68 -10.79 -21.71
CA SER A 188 6.08 -12.19 -21.93
C SER A 188 5.85 -12.65 -23.37
N THR A 189 4.83 -12.13 -24.05
CA THR A 189 4.51 -12.49 -25.44
C THR A 189 5.45 -11.84 -26.44
N LYS A 190 5.94 -10.62 -26.17
CA LYS A 190 6.89 -9.91 -27.05
C LYS A 190 8.30 -10.50 -27.02
N THR A 191 8.74 -11.05 -25.89
CA THR A 191 10.04 -11.74 -25.77
C THR A 191 10.06 -13.15 -26.38
N GLY A 192 8.89 -13.70 -26.72
CA GLY A 192 8.75 -15.06 -27.30
C GLY A 192 8.87 -15.13 -28.82
N THR A 193 8.90 -13.99 -29.52
CA THR A 193 8.85 -13.92 -31.00
C THR A 193 10.21 -13.66 -31.67
N SER A 194 11.31 -13.74 -30.94
CA SER A 194 12.66 -13.65 -31.51
C SER A 194 13.33 -15.02 -31.51
N LYS A 195 12.99 -15.84 -32.51
CA LYS A 195 13.80 -16.96 -32.98
C LYS A 195 13.88 -16.92 -34.50
#